data_AF-A0A969SDV3-F1
#
_entry.id   AF-A0A969SDV3-F1
#
_cell.length_a   1.000
_cell.length_b   1.000
_cell.length_c   1.000
_cell.angle_alpha   90.00
_cell.angle_beta   90.00
_cell.angle_gamma   90.00
#
_symmetry.space_group_name_H-M   'P 1'
#
loop_
_entity.id
_entity.type
_entity.pdbx_description
1 polymer ?
#
loop_
_entity_poly.entity_id
_entity_poly.type
_entity_poly.pdbx_seq_one_letter_code
_entity_poly.pdbx_strand_id
1 'polypeptide(L)' 'MLPLSLQEIAKLPVEERHKLLAPYVAATAEDFFNDPELTEFSVLDGEDWEN' A
#
# COMPACT_ATOMS: atom_id res chain seq x y z
N MET A 1 -4.85 -15.52 -0.45
CA MET A 1 -5.84 -14.80 -1.29
C MET A 1 -6.71 -14.00 -0.34
N LEU A 2 -6.87 -12.69 -0.56
CA LEU A 2 -7.66 -11.84 0.34
C LEU A 2 -9.15 -12.27 0.29
N PRO A 3 -9.86 -12.26 1.44
CA PRO A 3 -11.27 -12.64 1.49
C PRO A 3 -12.20 -11.59 0.87
N LEU A 4 -11.70 -10.37 0.67
CA LEU A 4 -12.40 -9.23 0.09
C LEU A 4 -11.48 -8.52 -0.91
N SER A 5 -12.07 -7.86 -1.90
CA SER A 5 -11.32 -6.97 -2.80
C SER A 5 -10.79 -5.75 -2.04
N LEU A 6 -9.76 -5.10 -2.57
CA LEU A 6 -9.22 -3.86 -1.97
C LEU A 6 -10.27 -2.75 -1.88
N GLN A 7 -11.18 -2.68 -2.85
CA GLN A 7 -12.29 -1.72 -2.87
C GLN A 7 -13.31 -1.99 -1.75
N GLU A 8 -13.56 -3.26 -1.42
CA GLU A 8 -14.42 -3.64 -0.30
C GLU A 8 -13.73 -3.38 1.05
N ILE A 9 -12.43 -3.66 1.16
CA ILE A 9 -11.63 -3.36 2.36
C ILE A 9 -11.60 -1.85 2.63
N ALA A 10 -11.44 -1.02 1.59
CA ALA A 10 -11.42 0.44 1.73
C ALA A 10 -12.74 1.03 2.29
N LYS A 11 -13.87 0.33 2.12
CA LYS A 11 -15.18 0.73 2.67
C LYS A 11 -15.33 0.41 4.15
N LEU A 12 -14.48 -0.44 4.72
CA LEU A 12 -14.52 -0.77 6.16
C LEU A 12 -14.00 0.39 7.02
N PRO A 13 -14.37 0.45 8.31
CA PRO A 13 -13.70 1.32 9.28
C PRO A 13 -12.20 1.08 9.30
N VAL A 14 -11.40 2.13 9.51
CA VAL A 14 -9.92 2.04 9.54
C VAL A 14 -9.43 0.97 10.52
N GLU A 15 -10.11 0.84 11.65
CA GLU A 15 -9.87 -0.13 12.71
C GLU A 15 -10.03 -1.59 12.25
N GLU A 16 -10.83 -1.86 11.22
CA GLU A 16 -11.04 -3.22 10.71
C GLU A 16 -10.11 -3.54 9.53
N ARG A 17 -9.67 -2.52 8.78
CA ARG A 17 -8.76 -2.70 7.62
C ARG A 17 -7.46 -3.38 8.02
N HIS A 18 -6.86 -2.94 9.14
CA HIS A 18 -5.56 -3.46 9.56
C HIS A 18 -5.61 -4.96 9.88
N LYS A 19 -6.73 -5.48 10.39
CA LYS A 19 -6.88 -6.91 10.73
C LYS A 19 -6.78 -7.80 9.48
N LEU A 20 -7.33 -7.32 8.36
CA LEU A 20 -7.31 -8.05 7.09
C LEU A 20 -5.97 -7.93 6.37
N LEU A 21 -5.27 -6.80 6.54
CA LEU A 21 -3.99 -6.53 5.88
C LEU A 21 -2.78 -7.02 6.69
N ALA A 22 -2.91 -7.15 8.02
CA ALA A 22 -1.83 -7.56 8.92
C ALA A 22 -1.05 -8.81 8.48
N PRO A 23 -1.69 -9.89 7.99
CA PRO A 23 -0.96 -11.08 7.54
C PRO A 23 -0.01 -10.83 6.35
N TYR A 24 -0.22 -9.75 5.59
CA TYR A 24 0.53 -9.45 4.37
C TYR A 24 1.67 -8.45 4.61
N VAL A 25 1.67 -7.74 5.74
CA VAL A 25 2.63 -6.65 6.03
C VAL A 25 4.08 -7.11 5.94
N ALA A 26 4.39 -8.31 6.46
CA ALA A 26 5.76 -8.83 6.41
C ALA A 26 6.23 -9.10 4.98
N ALA A 27 5.38 -9.73 4.15
CA ALA A 27 5.67 -9.98 2.75
C ALA A 27 5.80 -8.66 1.96
N THR A 28 4.90 -7.70 2.19
CA THR A 28 5.00 -6.36 1.59
C THR A 28 6.31 -5.66 1.96
N ALA A 29 6.76 -5.77 3.21
CA ALA A 29 8.04 -5.18 3.61
C ALA A 29 9.23 -5.84 2.89
N GLU A 30 9.19 -7.16 2.69
CA GLU A 30 10.19 -7.91 1.92
C GLU A 30 10.18 -7.51 0.44
N ASP A 31 9.00 -7.33 -0.15
CA ASP A 31 8.85 -6.85 -1.53
C ASP A 31 9.50 -5.47 -1.70
N PHE A 32 9.18 -4.51 -0.82
CA PHE A 32 9.77 -3.16 -0.85
C PHE A 32 11.29 -3.15 -0.60
N PHE A 33 11.82 -4.14 0.12
CA PHE A 33 13.25 -4.25 0.36
C PHE A 33 14.01 -4.78 -0.86
N ASN A 34 13.37 -5.68 -1.63
CA ASN A 34 14.02 -6.39 -2.73
C ASN A 34 13.68 -5.84 -4.12
N ASP A 35 12.62 -5.04 -4.24
CA ASP A 35 12.18 -4.41 -5.48
C ASP A 35 12.35 -2.88 -5.41
N PRO A 36 13.43 -2.34 -6.00
CA PRO A 36 13.69 -0.91 -6.02
C PRO A 36 12.56 -0.10 -6.66
N GLU A 37 11.83 -0.66 -7.64
CA GLU A 37 10.73 0.05 -8.33
C GLU A 37 9.59 0.41 -7.35
N LEU A 38 9.40 -0.35 -6.28
CA LEU A 38 8.41 -0.07 -5.23
C LEU A 38 8.81 1.09 -4.31
N THR A 39 10.08 1.49 -4.33
CA THR A 39 10.64 2.60 -3.54
C THR A 39 11.04 3.80 -4.39
N GLU A 40 11.03 3.67 -5.71
CA GLU A 40 11.35 4.74 -6.64
C GLU A 40 10.18 5.71 -6.77
N PHE A 41 10.21 6.78 -5.99
CA PHE A 41 9.30 7.92 -6.13
C PHE A 41 9.75 8.88 -7.24
N SER A 42 10.23 8.36 -8.37
CA SER A 42 10.79 9.13 -9.49
C SER A 42 9.82 10.11 -10.14
N VAL A 43 8.52 10.01 -9.84
CA VAL A 43 7.45 10.89 -10.31
C VAL A 43 7.15 12.06 -9.35
N LEU A 44 7.67 12.05 -8.12
CA LEU A 44 7.35 13.08 -7.10
C LEU A 44 8.28 14.29 -7.08
N ASP A 45 9.36 14.28 -7.86
CA ASP A 45 10.34 15.38 -7.90
C ASP A 45 9.98 16.52 -8.89
N GLY A 46 8.83 16.46 -9.57
CA GLY A 46 8.59 17.33 -10.74
C GLY A 46 7.22 17.99 -10.92
N GLU A 47 6.18 17.65 -10.16
CA GLU A 47 4.88 18.33 -10.32
C GLU A 47 4.56 19.19 -9.10
N ASP A 48 5.17 20.37 -9.10
CA ASP A 48 4.55 21.67 -8.82
C ASP A 48 3.27 21.61 -7.98
N TRP A 49 3.41 21.47 -6.65
CA TRP A 49 2.32 21.63 -5.69
C TRP A 49 1.86 23.11 -5.57
N GLU A 50 2.31 24.00 -6.45
CA GLU A 50 1.87 25.38 -6.60
C GLU A 50 1.13 25.60 -7.93
N ASN A 51 -0.20 25.41 -7.93
CA ASN A 51 -1.13 26.18 -8.77
C ASN A 51 -2.54 26.17 -8.16
#